data_AF-A0A060T1G4-F1
#
_entry.id   AF-A0A060T1G4-F1
#
_cell.length_a   1.000
_cell.length_b   1.000
_cell.length_c   1.000
_cell.angle_alpha   90.00
_cell.angle_beta   90.00
_cell.angle_gamma   90.00
#
_symmetry.space_group_name_H-M   'P 1'
#
loop_
_entity.id
_entity.type
_entity.pdbx_description
1 polymer ?
#
loop_
_entity_poly.entity_id
_entity_poly.type
_entity_poly.pdbx_seq_one_letter_code
_entity_poly.pdbx_strand_id
1 'polypeptide(L)' 'MAGHHGPLVKDEAFEQFSRMREGLNNNFKMNRRSGPFVFITVVAVPALLLWGSYKYANQLNIVATRRNESVWRK' A
#
# COMPACT_ATOMS: atom_id res chain seq x y z
N MET A 1 -16.48 15.12 -25.77
CA MET A 1 -15.23 14.35 -25.79
C MET A 1 -15.31 13.41 -26.98
N ALA A 2 -14.72 13.80 -28.12
CA ALA A 2 -14.74 13.00 -29.34
C ALA A 2 -13.55 12.04 -29.32
N GLY A 3 -13.80 10.78 -28.98
CA GLY A 3 -12.78 9.73 -28.97
C GLY A 3 -12.66 9.08 -30.35
N HIS A 4 -11.58 9.36 -31.06
CA HIS A 4 -11.10 8.53 -32.17
C HIS A 4 -10.48 7.24 -31.60
N HIS A 5 -11.32 6.29 -31.23
CA HIS A 5 -10.89 4.93 -30.90
C HIS A 5 -11.57 3.97 -31.87
N GLY A 6 -10.79 3.16 -32.58
CA GLY A 6 -11.33 2.05 -33.37
C GLY A 6 -12.14 1.11 -32.46
N PRO A 7 -13.04 0.28 -33.03
CA PRO A 7 -13.89 -0.58 -32.22
C PRO A 7 -13.00 -1.51 -31.38
N LEU A 8 -13.07 -1.37 -30.06
CA LEU A 8 -12.46 -2.32 -29.14
C LEU A 8 -13.09 -3.69 -29.42
N VAL A 9 -12.25 -4.69 -29.69
CA VAL A 9 -12.70 -6.08 -29.80
C VAL A 9 -13.17 -6.50 -28.41
N LYS A 10 -14.48 -6.71 -28.28
CA LYS A 10 -15.08 -7.20 -27.05
C LYS A 10 -14.73 -8.67 -26.89
N ASP A 11 -14.05 -8.98 -25.80
CA ASP A 11 -13.81 -10.35 -25.37
C ASP A 11 -14.60 -10.57 -24.08
N GLU A 12 -15.56 -11.50 -24.14
CA GLU A 12 -16.46 -11.82 -23.04
C GLU A 12 -15.70 -12.28 -21.79
N ALA A 13 -14.57 -12.98 -21.96
CA ALA A 13 -13.76 -13.44 -20.84
C ALA A 13 -13.10 -12.27 -20.11
N PHE A 14 -12.60 -11.27 -20.85
CA PHE A 14 -12.04 -10.06 -20.27
C PHE A 14 -13.10 -9.22 -19.58
N GLU A 15 -14.29 -9.07 -20.18
CA GLU A 15 -15.40 -8.35 -19.53
C GLU A 15 -15.83 -9.05 -18.22
N GLN A 16 -15.92 -10.38 -18.22
CA GLN A 16 -16.30 -11.14 -17.02
C GLN A 16 -15.23 -11.05 -15.92
N PHE A 17 -13.95 -11.13 -16.28
CA PHE A 17 -12.86 -10.90 -15.34
C PHE A 17 -12.89 -9.48 -14.75
N SER A 18 -13.13 -8.45 -15.58
CA SER A 18 -13.22 -7.07 -15.10
C SER A 18 -14.37 -6.92 -14.11
N ARG A 19 -15.55 -7.47 -14.43
CA ARG A 19 -16.72 -7.46 -13.53
C ARG A 19 -16.44 -8.19 -12.22
N MET A 20 -15.75 -9.33 -12.27
CA MET A 20 -15.35 -10.05 -11.05
C MET A 20 -14.41 -9.20 -10.20
N ARG A 21 -13.38 -8.61 -10.81
CA ARG A 21 -12.37 -7.79 -10.12
C ARG A 21 -12.99 -6.55 -9.50
N GLU A 22 -13.83 -5.83 -10.24
CA GLU A 22 -14.55 -4.66 -9.76
C GLU A 22 -15.57 -5.02 -8.67
N GLY A 23 -16.18 -6.20 -8.77
CA GLY A 23 -17.13 -6.74 -7.80
C GLY A 23 -16.50 -7.41 -6.58
N LEU A 24 -15.17 -7.43 -6.44
CA LEU A 24 -14.49 -8.11 -5.33
C LEU A 24 -14.92 -7.57 -3.96
N ASN A 25 -15.15 -6.26 -3.85
CA ASN A 25 -15.55 -5.65 -2.58
C ASN A 25 -16.95 -6.13 -2.13
N ASN A 26 -17.90 -6.24 -3.08
CA ASN A 26 -19.27 -6.69 -2.79
C ASN A 26 -19.32 -8.16 -2.33
N ASN A 27 -18.32 -8.95 -2.72
CA ASN A 27 -18.25 -10.39 -2.43
C ASN A 27 -17.20 -10.74 -1.38
N PHE A 28 -16.50 -9.74 -0.82
CA PHE A 28 -15.45 -9.98 0.17
C PHE A 28 -16.06 -10.51 1.47
N LYS A 29 -15.45 -11.58 2.01
CA LYS A 29 -15.82 -12.15 3.31
C LYS A 29 -14.59 -12.24 4.20
N MET A 30 -14.71 -11.72 5.42
CA MET A 30 -13.68 -11.87 6.43
C MET A 30 -13.64 -13.33 6.88
N ASN A 31 -12.49 -13.98 6.74
CA ASN A 31 -12.28 -15.35 7.14
C ASN A 31 -10.87 -15.54 7.72
N ARG A 32 -10.56 -16.74 8.20
CA ARG A 32 -9.26 -17.04 8.81
C ARG A 32 -8.06 -16.87 7.85
N ARG A 33 -8.29 -16.88 6.54
CA ARG A 33 -7.24 -16.65 5.53
C ARG A 33 -7.07 -15.16 5.22
N SER A 34 -8.15 -14.40 5.07
CA SER A 34 -8.09 -12.96 4.75
C SER A 34 -7.80 -12.07 5.96
N GLY A 35 -8.25 -12.49 7.15
CA GLY A 35 -8.10 -11.74 8.40
C GLY A 35 -6.66 -11.34 8.74
N PRO A 36 -5.67 -12.26 8.71
CA PRO A 36 -4.28 -11.92 8.98
C PRO A 36 -3.73 -10.86 8.02
N PHE A 37 -4.07 -10.92 6.73
CA PHE A 37 -3.62 -9.92 5.76
C PHE A 37 -4.22 -8.55 6.07
N VAL A 38 -5.54 -8.47 6.30
CA VAL A 38 -6.19 -7.21 6.65
C VAL A 38 -5.60 -6.63 7.93
N PHE A 39 -5.38 -7.45 8.95
CA PHE A 39 -4.75 -7.02 10.20
C PHE A 39 -3.34 -6.48 9.96
N ILE A 40 -2.51 -7.18 9.18
CA ILE A 40 -1.15 -6.73 8.89
C ILE A 40 -1.19 -5.36 8.19
N THR A 41 -2.00 -5.21 7.15
CA THR A 41 -1.99 -3.99 6.34
C THR A 41 -2.61 -2.79 7.05
N VAL A 42 -3.70 -3.01 7.80
CA VAL A 42 -4.46 -1.92 8.42
C VAL A 42 -3.96 -1.60 9.83
N VAL A 43 -3.40 -2.57 10.55
CA VAL A 43 -3.01 -2.41 11.96
C VAL A 43 -1.50 -2.51 12.12
N ALA A 44 -0.91 -3.66 11.79
CA ALA A 44 0.49 -3.93 12.15
C ALA A 44 1.46 -2.98 11.44
N VAL A 45 1.30 -2.78 10.13
CA VAL A 45 2.17 -1.90 9.34
C VAL A 45 2.07 -0.45 9.81
N PRO A 46 0.87 0.17 9.91
CA PRO A 46 0.76 1.54 10.45
C PRO A 46 1.29 1.66 11.88
N ALA A 47 1.02 0.70 12.75
CA ALA A 47 1.51 0.72 14.13
C ALA A 47 3.05 0.68 14.19
N LEU A 48 3.69 -0.17 13.38
CA LEU A 48 5.15 -0.23 13.31
C LEU A 48 5.77 1.05 12.73
N LEU A 49 5.14 1.63 11.70
CA LEU A 49 5.59 2.90 11.12
C LEU A 49 5.48 4.05 12.12
N LEU A 50 4.36 4.14 12.83
CA LEU A 50 4.16 5.14 13.88
C LEU A 50 5.14 4.93 15.03
N TRP A 51 5.28 3.70 15.52
CA TRP A 51 6.23 3.42 16.59
C TRP A 51 7.67 3.75 16.18
N GLY A 52 8.07 3.39 14.96
CA GLY A 52 9.39 3.73 14.42
C GLY A 52 9.56 5.24 14.30
N SER A 53 8.57 5.96 13.76
CA SER A 53 8.64 7.41 13.62
C SER A 53 8.76 8.10 14.98
N TYR A 54 7.99 7.68 15.99
CA TYR A 54 8.09 8.22 17.35
C TYR A 54 9.42 7.86 18.02
N LYS A 55 9.85 6.61 17.94
CA LYS A 55 11.08 6.14 18.61
C LYS A 55 12.33 6.81 18.04
N TYR A 56 12.39 6.97 16.72
CA TYR A 56 13.53 7.55 16.02
C TYR A 56 13.36 9.05 15.71
N ALA A 57 12.26 9.67 16.16
CA ALA A 57 12.04 11.10 16.02
C ALA A 57 13.21 11.88 16.63
N ASN A 58 13.78 12.79 15.84
CA ASN A 58 14.92 13.63 16.24
C ASN A 58 16.20 12.87 16.65
N GLN A 59 16.26 11.55 16.49
CA GLN A 59 17.46 10.78 16.80
C GLN A 59 18.51 10.85 15.68
N LEU A 60 18.10 11.23 14.47
CA LEU A 60 19.00 11.37 13.32
C LEU A 60 19.21 12.85 13.00
N ASN A 61 20.47 13.28 12.95
CA ASN A 61 20.88 14.57 12.41
C ASN A 61 21.83 14.34 11.24
N ILE A 62 21.25 14.44 10.03
CA ILE A 62 21.93 14.19 8.76
C ILE A 62 22.35 15.50 8.08
N VAL A 63 22.00 16.65 8.66
CA VAL A 63 22.30 17.95 8.07
C VAL A 63 23.74 18.33 8.42
N ALA A 64 24.56 18.53 7.39
CA ALA A 64 25.97 18.95 7.50
C ALA A 64 26.91 17.99 8.26
N THR A 65 26.51 16.73 8.44
CA THR A 65 27.33 15.69 9.11
C THR A 65 28.57 15.36 8.27
N ARG A 66 29.77 15.41 8.87
CA ARG A 66 31.02 15.05 8.19
C ARG A 66 31.18 13.53 8.09
N ARG A 67 32.04 13.04 7.17
CA ARG A 67 32.28 11.59 6.94
C ARG A 67 32.65 10.78 8.19
N ASN A 68 33.24 11.43 9.21
CA ASN A 68 33.69 10.78 10.44
C ASN A 68 32.79 11.09 11.65
N GLU A 69 31.66 11.76 11.45
CA GLU A 69 30.73 12.14 12.52
C GLU A 69 29.52 11.21 12.55
N SER A 70 29.03 10.91 13.76
CA SER A 70 27.83 10.09 13.95
C SER A 70 26.59 10.86 13.49
N VAL A 71 25.75 10.18 12.71
CA VAL A 71 24.44 10.69 12.29
C VAL A 71 23.41 10.61 13.42
N TRP A 72 23.67 9.80 14.45
CA TRP A 72 22.84 9.69 15.63
C TRP A 72 23.12 10.83 16.60
N ARG A 73 22.06 11.54 17.03
CA ARG A 73 22.13 12.48 18.15
C ARG A 73 22.34 11.69 19.45
N LYS A 74 23.28 12.17 20.27
CA LYS A 74 23.54 11.64 21.62
C LYS A 74 22.42 12.02 22.58
#